data_AF-A0A2I0T8S3-F1
#
_entry.id   AF-A0A2I0T8S3-F1
#
_cell.length_a   1.000
_cell.length_b   1.000
_cell.length_c   1.000
_cell.angle_alpha   90.00
_cell.angle_beta   90.00
_cell.angle_gamma   90.00
#
_symmetry.space_group_name_H-M   'P 1'
#
loop_
_entity.id
_entity.type
_entity.pdbx_description
1 polymer ?
#
loop_
_entity_poly.entity_id
_entity_poly.type
_entity_poly.pdbx_seq_one_letter_code
_entity_poly.pdbx_strand_id
1 'polypeptide(L)'
;MRSFEVFMNDGVVEEYKPGKALAEEELKNAISIHHSLATRASDYSKRPNVFYLRTADWRVFLFQAQNPEQMHSWITRINVVAAMFSAPPFPAAIGSQKKFSRPLLPSSCTRLSQEEQVKSHETKFKTMSAELLEHRSSLPEKKVKGKEYEELKQKEEYLEFEVSWETLSPLPPALLPLPFWPS
;
A
#
# COMPACT_ATOMS: atom_id res chain seq x y z
N MET A 1 10.04 -2.38 -17.76
CA MET A 1 9.16 -1.97 -16.66
C MET A 1 9.72 -0.66 -16.15
N ARG A 2 8.98 0.45 -16.21
CA ARG A 2 9.31 1.57 -15.31
C ARG A 2 8.98 1.04 -13.91
N SER A 3 9.92 1.11 -12.98
CA SER A 3 9.99 0.29 -11.75
C SER A 3 8.82 0.43 -10.75
N PHE A 4 7.69 1.07 -11.14
CA PHE A 4 6.61 1.53 -10.28
C PHE A 4 5.21 1.29 -10.86
N GLU A 5 5.10 0.50 -11.92
CA GLU A 5 3.85 0.27 -12.66
C GLU A 5 3.57 -1.23 -12.79
N VAL A 6 2.36 -1.65 -12.42
CA VAL A 6 1.83 -2.99 -12.75
C VAL A 6 0.92 -2.85 -13.97
N PHE A 7 1.16 -3.68 -14.99
CA PHE A 7 0.38 -3.69 -16.23
C PHE A 7 -0.70 -4.76 -16.15
N MET A 8 -1.89 -4.40 -16.64
CA MET A 8 -3.04 -5.30 -16.70
C MET A 8 -3.31 -5.75 -18.12
N ASN A 9 -3.58 -7.04 -18.29
CA ASN A 9 -4.25 -7.59 -19.46
C ASN A 9 -5.47 -8.39 -18.97
N ASP A 10 -6.67 -7.89 -19.24
CA ASP A 10 -7.95 -8.54 -18.87
C ASP A 10 -8.10 -8.96 -17.39
N GLY A 11 -7.52 -8.18 -16.46
CA GLY A 11 -7.58 -8.46 -15.02
C GLY A 11 -6.61 -9.55 -14.53
N VAL A 12 -5.71 -10.01 -15.40
CA VAL A 12 -4.59 -10.89 -15.05
C VAL A 12 -3.32 -10.05 -14.94
N VAL A 13 -2.54 -10.29 -13.89
CA VAL A 13 -1.21 -9.69 -13.74
C VAL A 13 -0.24 -10.51 -14.59
N GLU A 14 0.30 -9.91 -15.63
CA GLU A 14 1.31 -10.55 -16.48
C GLU A 14 2.73 -10.24 -16.00
N GLU A 15 3.61 -11.23 -16.10
CA GLU A 15 5.04 -11.03 -15.88
C GLU A 15 5.60 -10.18 -17.05
N TYR A 16 6.12 -8.99 -16.73
CA TYR A 16 6.84 -8.16 -17.69
C TYR A 16 8.04 -8.91 -18.30
N LYS A 17 8.06 -9.03 -19.63
CA LYS A 17 9.22 -9.55 -20.37
C LYS A 17 10.16 -8.39 -20.75
N PRO A 18 11.39 -8.35 -20.24
CA PRO A 18 12.37 -7.35 -20.62
C PRO A 18 12.64 -7.37 -22.14
N GLY A 19 12.73 -6.18 -22.75
CA GLY A 19 12.92 -6.01 -24.20
C GLY A 19 11.65 -5.78 -25.02
N LYS A 20 10.44 -6.00 -24.46
CA LYS A 20 9.19 -5.61 -25.12
C LYS A 20 8.92 -4.12 -24.91
N ALA A 21 8.94 -3.32 -25.98
CA ALA A 21 8.40 -1.96 -25.92
C ALA A 21 6.90 -2.05 -25.59
N LEU A 22 6.50 -1.41 -24.50
CA LEU A 22 5.10 -1.39 -24.09
C LEU A 22 4.31 -0.50 -25.05
N ALA A 23 3.16 -0.99 -25.51
CA ALA A 23 2.27 -0.21 -26.34
C ALA A 23 1.67 0.96 -25.52
N GLU A 24 1.33 2.06 -26.18
CA GLU A 24 0.69 3.22 -25.53
C GLU A 24 -0.61 2.86 -24.81
N GLU A 25 -1.32 1.86 -25.33
CA GLU A 25 -2.53 1.28 -24.73
C GLU A 25 -2.24 0.51 -23.42
N GLU A 26 -1.11 -0.20 -23.34
CA GLU A 26 -0.66 -0.88 -22.11
C GLU A 26 -0.28 0.16 -21.04
N LEU A 27 0.31 1.29 -21.45
CA LEU A 27 0.67 2.39 -20.53
C LEU A 27 -0.55 3.09 -19.94
N LYS A 28 -1.64 3.23 -20.69
CA LYS A 28 -2.90 3.79 -20.16
C LYS A 28 -3.52 2.93 -19.05
N ASN A 29 -3.24 1.62 -19.07
CA ASN A 29 -3.75 0.66 -18.09
C ASN A 29 -2.79 0.41 -16.93
N ALA A 30 -1.67 1.13 -16.86
CA ALA A 30 -0.70 1.00 -15.79
C ALA A 30 -1.28 1.45 -14.44
N ILE A 31 -1.09 0.62 -13.41
CA ILE A 31 -1.43 0.97 -12.03
C ILE A 31 -0.15 1.32 -11.29
N SER A 32 -0.11 2.52 -10.72
CA SER A 32 0.98 2.91 -9.81
C SER A 32 0.89 2.15 -8.50
N ILE A 33 2.02 1.58 -8.06
CA ILE A 33 2.11 0.80 -6.82
C ILE A 33 2.76 1.55 -5.65
N HIS A 34 3.02 2.85 -5.79
CA HIS A 34 3.43 3.68 -4.64
C HIS A 34 2.36 3.63 -3.56
N HIS A 35 2.80 3.43 -2.31
CA HIS A 35 1.93 3.30 -1.14
C HIS A 35 0.83 2.24 -1.29
N SER A 36 1.00 1.28 -2.19
CA SER A 36 0.02 0.24 -2.39
C SER A 36 0.19 -0.89 -1.38
N LEU A 37 -0.90 -1.62 -1.12
CA LEU A 37 -0.89 -2.83 -0.31
C LEU A 37 -1.56 -3.96 -1.05
N ALA A 38 -0.81 -5.03 -1.29
CA ALA A 38 -1.35 -6.29 -1.75
C ALA A 38 -1.68 -7.21 -0.55
N THR A 39 -2.87 -7.80 -0.55
CA THR A 39 -3.31 -8.75 0.49
C THR A 39 -4.13 -9.87 -0.12
N ARG A 40 -4.06 -11.08 0.45
CA ARG A 40 -4.91 -12.18 0.02
C ARG A 40 -6.39 -11.83 0.23
N ALA A 41 -7.23 -12.12 -0.76
CA ALA A 41 -8.67 -11.92 -0.68
C ALA A 41 -9.35 -13.12 0.01
N SER A 42 -9.12 -13.25 1.32
CA SER A 42 -9.60 -14.41 2.11
C SER A 42 -11.13 -14.49 2.23
N ASP A 43 -11.81 -13.37 2.04
CA ASP A 43 -13.26 -13.24 2.00
C ASP A 43 -13.87 -13.50 0.61
N TYR A 44 -13.03 -13.67 -0.43
CA TYR A 44 -13.47 -13.91 -1.79
C TYR A 44 -13.36 -15.40 -2.16
N SER A 45 -14.51 -16.07 -2.27
CA SER A 45 -14.58 -17.52 -2.52
C SER A 45 -14.94 -17.92 -3.95
N LYS A 46 -15.25 -16.97 -4.84
CA LYS A 46 -15.72 -17.28 -6.20
C LYS A 46 -14.61 -17.83 -7.11
N ARG A 47 -13.36 -17.44 -6.88
CA ARG A 47 -12.19 -17.91 -7.64
C ARG A 47 -11.02 -18.14 -6.68
N PRO A 48 -10.17 -19.16 -6.93
CA PRO A 48 -8.97 -19.38 -6.13
C PRO A 48 -7.87 -18.37 -6.47
N ASN A 49 -6.86 -18.28 -5.60
CA ASN A 49 -5.63 -17.52 -5.83
C ASN A 49 -5.87 -16.03 -6.11
N VAL A 50 -6.81 -15.45 -5.38
CA VAL A 50 -7.22 -14.06 -5.53
C VAL A 50 -6.61 -13.17 -4.45
N PHE A 51 -6.16 -12.00 -4.84
CA PHE A 51 -5.62 -10.98 -3.94
C PHE A 51 -6.16 -9.59 -4.27
N TYR A 52 -6.28 -8.75 -3.25
CA TYR A 52 -6.59 -7.33 -3.39
C TYR A 52 -5.30 -6.53 -3.56
N LEU A 53 -5.34 -5.50 -4.40
CA LEU A 53 -4.36 -4.42 -4.41
C LEU A 53 -5.09 -3.13 -4.05
N ARG A 54 -4.71 -2.50 -2.94
CA ARG A 54 -5.19 -1.17 -2.57
C ARG A 54 -4.14 -0.14 -2.95
N THR A 55 -4.49 0.87 -3.72
CA THR A 55 -3.58 1.94 -4.16
C THR A 55 -3.62 3.16 -3.22
N ALA A 56 -2.67 4.08 -3.38
CA ALA A 56 -2.56 5.31 -2.57
C ALA A 56 -3.84 6.18 -2.57
N ASP A 57 -4.60 6.14 -3.66
CA ASP A 57 -5.88 6.82 -3.85
C ASP A 57 -7.09 5.98 -3.40
N TRP A 58 -6.84 4.91 -2.63
CA TRP A 58 -7.84 4.05 -2.01
C TRP A 58 -8.71 3.22 -2.96
N ARG A 59 -8.37 3.16 -4.25
CA ARG A 59 -8.99 2.17 -5.15
C ARG A 59 -8.55 0.77 -4.74
N VAL A 60 -9.47 -0.18 -4.86
CA VAL A 60 -9.22 -1.60 -4.61
C VAL A 60 -9.41 -2.34 -5.92
N PHE A 61 -8.35 -3.03 -6.34
CA PHE A 61 -8.35 -3.92 -7.51
C PHE A 61 -8.34 -5.37 -7.04
N LEU A 62 -8.96 -6.24 -7.82
CA LEU A 62 -9.00 -7.67 -7.57
C LEU A 62 -8.20 -8.39 -8.64
N PHE A 63 -7.21 -9.19 -8.23
CA PHE A 63 -6.33 -9.91 -9.13
C PHE A 63 -6.41 -11.40 -8.89
N GLN A 64 -6.35 -12.17 -9.97
CA GLN A 64 -6.27 -13.63 -9.92
C GLN A 64 -4.91 -14.09 -10.43
N ALA A 65 -4.19 -14.86 -9.61
CA ALA A 65 -2.96 -15.54 -10.02
C ALA A 65 -3.24 -16.96 -10.54
N GLN A 66 -2.30 -17.53 -11.28
CA GLN A 66 -2.43 -18.88 -11.84
C GLN A 66 -2.41 -19.96 -10.75
N ASN A 67 -1.63 -19.75 -9.68
CA ASN A 67 -1.47 -20.68 -8.58
C ASN A 67 -1.16 -19.93 -7.26
N PRO A 68 -1.23 -20.61 -6.10
CA PRO A 68 -0.92 -20.00 -4.81
C PRO A 68 0.49 -19.42 -4.74
N GLU A 69 1.49 -20.08 -5.29
CA GLU A 69 2.89 -19.66 -5.23
C GLU A 69 3.10 -18.32 -5.95
N GLN A 70 2.52 -18.18 -7.15
CA GLN A 70 2.53 -16.92 -7.89
C GLN A 70 1.77 -15.82 -7.14
N MET A 71 0.61 -16.12 -6.53
CA MET A 71 -0.12 -15.14 -5.72
C MET A 71 0.75 -14.60 -4.58
N HIS A 72 1.39 -15.48 -3.81
CA HIS A 72 2.28 -15.07 -2.73
C HIS A 72 3.49 -14.29 -3.25
N SER A 73 4.06 -14.69 -4.39
CA SER A 73 5.18 -13.98 -5.02
C SER A 73 4.77 -12.56 -5.44
N TRP A 74 3.61 -12.40 -6.08
CA TRP A 74 3.07 -11.10 -6.48
C TRP A 74 2.81 -10.19 -5.27
N ILE A 75 2.12 -10.70 -4.26
CA ILE A 75 1.85 -9.95 -3.02
C ILE A 75 3.16 -9.46 -2.40
N THR A 76 4.12 -10.37 -2.22
CA THR A 76 5.41 -10.05 -1.59
C THR A 76 6.19 -9.01 -2.41
N ARG A 77 6.29 -9.19 -3.73
CA ARG A 77 7.05 -8.27 -4.60
C ARG A 77 6.44 -6.88 -4.61
N ILE A 78 5.11 -6.78 -4.75
CA ILE A 78 4.41 -5.49 -4.73
C ILE A 78 4.66 -4.78 -3.40
N ASN A 79 4.48 -5.47 -2.28
CA ASN A 79 4.62 -4.86 -0.95
C ASN A 79 6.07 -4.44 -0.67
N VAL A 80 7.05 -5.26 -1.05
CA VAL A 80 8.48 -4.90 -0.93
C VAL A 80 8.80 -3.66 -1.76
N VAL A 81 8.39 -3.61 -3.04
CA VAL A 81 8.64 -2.45 -3.89
C VAL A 81 7.93 -1.20 -3.36
N ALA A 82 6.68 -1.34 -2.92
CA ALA A 82 5.96 -0.24 -2.30
C ALA A 82 6.69 0.29 -1.06
N ALA A 83 7.16 -0.58 -0.15
CA ALA A 83 7.90 -0.17 1.03
C ALA A 83 9.25 0.50 0.70
N MET A 84 10.01 -0.09 -0.23
CA MET A 84 11.35 0.38 -0.54
C MET A 84 11.37 1.75 -1.22
N PHE A 85 10.35 2.06 -2.02
CA PHE A 85 10.39 3.22 -2.90
C PHE A 85 9.33 4.27 -2.60
N SER A 86 8.38 4.04 -1.70
CA SER A 86 7.41 5.08 -1.33
C SER A 86 8.09 6.19 -0.53
N ALA A 87 8.02 7.42 -1.04
CA ALA A 87 8.50 8.60 -0.34
C ALA A 87 7.62 8.90 0.88
N PRO A 88 8.15 9.53 1.95
CA PRO A 88 7.34 9.89 3.11
C PRO A 88 6.16 10.82 2.72
N PRO A 89 5.01 10.75 3.43
CA PRO A 89 3.88 11.63 3.20
C PRO A 89 4.30 13.10 3.30
N PHE A 90 3.61 13.98 2.57
CA PHE A 90 3.86 15.42 2.70
C PHE A 90 3.60 15.87 4.14
N PRO A 91 4.43 16.77 4.69
CA PRO A 91 4.17 17.34 6.00
C PRO A 91 2.79 17.99 6.00
N ALA A 92 2.01 17.75 7.05
CA ALA A 92 0.68 18.33 7.18
C ALA A 92 0.80 19.87 7.08
N ALA A 93 -0.14 20.50 6.38
CA ALA A 93 -0.15 21.94 6.24
C ALA A 93 -0.16 22.61 7.63
N ILE A 94 0.80 23.51 7.87
CA ILE A 94 0.92 24.25 9.13
C ILE A 94 -0.24 25.25 9.20
N GLY A 95 -1.33 24.85 9.86
CA GLY A 95 -2.53 25.68 9.98
C GLY A 95 -3.80 24.84 10.11
N SER A 96 -4.19 24.55 11.36
CA SER A 96 -5.52 24.09 11.80
C SER A 96 -6.20 22.99 10.98
N GLN A 97 -5.74 21.73 11.12
CA GLN A 97 -6.63 20.59 10.88
C GLN A 97 -7.46 20.34 12.16
N LYS A 98 -8.60 21.04 12.29
CA LYS A 98 -9.61 20.73 13.33
C LYS A 98 -10.29 19.37 13.10
N LYS A 99 -10.08 18.74 11.94
CA LYS A 99 -10.75 17.52 11.47
C LYS A 99 -9.74 16.58 10.84
N PHE A 100 -10.02 15.28 10.88
CA PHE A 100 -9.19 14.28 10.23
C PHE A 100 -9.29 14.42 8.70
N SER A 101 -8.14 14.39 8.04
CA SER A 101 -8.01 14.24 6.60
C SER A 101 -6.85 13.31 6.31
N ARG A 102 -7.02 12.40 5.34
CA ARG A 102 -5.93 11.52 4.90
C ARG A 102 -4.75 12.35 4.39
N PRO A 103 -3.50 11.96 4.70
CA PRO A 103 -2.35 12.68 4.20
C PRO A 103 -2.22 12.55 2.69
N LEU A 104 -1.60 13.56 2.08
CA LEU A 104 -1.25 13.52 0.67
C LEU A 104 0.02 12.66 0.50
N LEU A 105 -0.09 11.64 -0.35
CA LEU A 105 0.98 10.68 -0.61
C LEU A 105 1.67 11.01 -1.95
N PRO A 106 3.00 11.19 -1.96
CA PRO A 106 3.72 11.43 -3.20
C PRO A 106 3.81 10.16 -4.08
N SER A 107 3.65 10.33 -5.39
CA SER A 107 3.92 9.27 -6.37
C SER A 107 5.39 9.22 -6.80
N SER A 108 6.28 9.89 -6.06
CA SER A 108 7.72 9.93 -6.35
C SER A 108 8.48 8.91 -5.52
N CYS A 109 9.62 8.45 -6.04
CA CYS A 109 10.50 7.58 -5.27
C CYS A 109 11.08 8.30 -4.05
N THR A 110 11.25 7.56 -2.95
CA THR A 110 11.99 8.04 -1.77
C THR A 110 13.42 8.45 -2.15
N ARG A 111 13.94 9.47 -1.47
CA ARG A 111 15.35 9.87 -1.53
C ARG A 111 16.15 9.38 -0.31
N LEU A 112 15.49 8.67 0.60
CA LEU A 112 16.11 8.09 1.78
C LEU A 112 16.99 6.90 1.38
N SER A 113 18.09 6.72 2.10
CA SER A 113 18.84 5.46 2.07
C SER A 113 17.99 4.30 2.60
N GLN A 114 18.40 3.06 2.36
CA GLN A 114 17.67 1.90 2.85
C GLN A 114 17.56 1.88 4.39
N GLU A 115 18.62 2.25 5.10
CA GLU A 115 18.61 2.33 6.58
C GLU A 115 17.64 3.42 7.08
N GLU A 116 17.65 4.59 6.45
CA GLU A 116 16.71 5.67 6.76
C GLU A 116 15.27 5.29 6.43
N GLN A 117 15.05 4.56 5.34
CA GLN A 117 13.74 4.02 4.97
C GLN A 117 13.26 3.04 6.03
N VAL A 118 14.08 2.09 6.47
CA VAL A 118 13.76 1.16 7.57
C VAL A 118 13.38 1.92 8.83
N LYS A 119 14.20 2.89 9.24
CA LYS A 119 13.93 3.69 10.43
C LYS A 119 12.64 4.51 10.31
N SER A 120 12.33 5.03 9.13
CA SER A 120 11.10 5.75 8.82
C SER A 120 9.87 4.85 9.00
N HIS A 121 9.89 3.65 8.40
CA HIS A 121 8.84 2.64 8.54
C HIS A 121 8.63 2.21 10.00
N GLU A 122 9.70 1.91 10.74
CA GLU A 122 9.60 1.55 12.16
C GLU A 122 8.99 2.67 13.01
N THR A 123 9.43 3.91 12.77
CA THR A 123 8.91 5.08 13.48
C THR A 123 7.43 5.27 13.17
N LYS A 124 7.06 5.18 11.89
CA LYS A 124 5.67 5.31 11.43
C LYS A 124 4.78 4.22 12.00
N PHE A 125 5.22 2.96 12.00
CA PHE A 125 4.49 1.86 12.63
C PHE A 125 4.22 2.12 14.12
N LYS A 126 5.24 2.55 14.87
CA LYS A 126 5.10 2.88 16.29
C LYS A 126 4.11 4.02 16.52
N THR A 127 4.23 5.10 15.75
CA THR A 127 3.34 6.26 15.85
C THR A 127 1.90 5.89 15.50
N MET A 128 1.65 5.24 14.36
CA MET A 128 0.31 4.88 13.91
C MET A 128 -0.36 3.86 14.86
N SER A 129 0.42 2.91 15.40
CA SER A 129 -0.09 1.95 16.38
C SER A 129 -0.50 2.63 17.69
N ALA A 130 0.30 3.60 18.17
CA ALA A 130 -0.03 4.38 19.36
C ALA A 130 -1.27 5.26 19.13
N GLU A 131 -1.34 5.94 17.98
CA GLU A 131 -2.50 6.76 17.60
C GLU A 131 -3.78 5.92 17.46
N LEU A 132 -3.70 4.70 16.92
CA LEU A 132 -4.85 3.78 16.83
C LEU A 132 -5.34 3.35 18.21
N LEU A 133 -4.40 3.04 19.12
CA LEU A 133 -4.74 2.67 20.49
C LEU A 133 -5.41 3.83 21.24
N GLU A 134 -4.86 5.04 21.12
CA GLU A 134 -5.44 6.25 21.70
C GLU A 134 -6.81 6.56 21.10
N HIS A 135 -6.96 6.44 19.78
CA HIS A 135 -8.22 6.66 19.08
C HIS A 135 -9.32 5.72 19.61
N ARG A 136 -9.03 4.42 19.73
CA ARG A 136 -9.97 3.44 20.29
C ARG A 136 -10.31 3.70 21.76
N SER A 137 -9.34 4.18 22.54
CA SER A 137 -9.53 4.50 23.96
C SER A 137 -10.33 5.79 24.19
N SER A 138 -10.37 6.68 23.20
CA SER A 138 -11.10 7.95 23.24
C SER A 138 -12.47 7.91 22.57
N LEU A 139 -12.90 6.74 22.08
CA LEU A 139 -14.24 6.57 21.51
C LEU A 139 -15.30 6.81 22.59
N PRO A 140 -16.26 7.72 22.37
CA PRO A 140 -17.27 8.03 23.36
C PRO A 140 -18.21 6.85 23.62
N GLU A 141 -18.50 6.59 24.90
CA GLU A 141 -19.38 5.51 25.36
C GLU A 141 -20.81 5.60 24.78
N LYS A 142 -21.25 6.82 24.45
CA LYS A 142 -22.53 7.08 23.79
C LYS A 142 -22.29 7.31 22.30
N LYS A 143 -23.05 6.61 21.44
CA LYS A 143 -23.00 6.77 19.98
C LYS A 143 -23.09 8.26 19.61
N VAL A 144 -21.99 8.82 19.11
CA VAL A 144 -22.00 10.14 18.48
C VAL A 144 -22.90 10.07 17.25
N LYS A 145 -23.74 11.08 17.04
CA LYS A 145 -24.68 11.09 15.91
C LYS A 145 -24.03 11.67 14.66
N GLY A 146 -24.27 11.04 13.53
CA GLY A 146 -24.03 11.62 12.19
C GLY A 146 -22.56 11.84 11.86
N LYS A 147 -22.22 13.08 11.48
CA LYS A 147 -20.95 13.44 10.82
C LYS A 147 -19.69 13.16 11.64
N GLU A 148 -19.75 13.33 12.97
CA GLU A 148 -18.59 13.11 13.84
C GLU A 148 -18.25 11.62 13.99
N TYR A 149 -19.25 10.74 13.99
CA TYR A 149 -19.02 9.29 13.98
C TYR A 149 -18.35 8.83 12.67
N GLU A 150 -18.78 9.39 11.54
CA GLU A 150 -18.16 9.10 10.24
C GLU A 150 -16.71 9.60 10.18
N GLU A 151 -16.42 10.77 10.75
CA GLU A 151 -15.05 11.30 10.88
C GLU A 151 -14.17 10.39 11.76
N LEU A 152 -14.71 9.85 12.87
CA LEU A 152 -13.99 8.88 13.72
C LEU A 152 -13.73 7.56 12.97
N LYS A 153 -14.74 7.01 12.31
CA LYS A 153 -14.64 5.77 11.53
C LYS A 153 -13.62 5.88 10.40
N GLN A 154 -13.59 7.01 9.68
CA GLN A 154 -12.59 7.26 8.64
C GLN A 154 -11.17 7.35 9.19
N LYS A 155 -10.99 7.92 10.39
CA LYS A 155 -9.70 7.95 11.08
C LYS A 155 -9.26 6.55 11.49
N GLU A 156 -10.17 5.75 12.07
CA GLU A 156 -9.88 4.36 12.44
C GLU A 156 -9.48 3.52 11.24
N GLU A 157 -10.28 3.53 10.15
CA GLU A 157 -9.98 2.77 8.93
C GLU A 157 -8.64 3.17 8.30
N TYR A 158 -8.27 4.45 8.37
CA TYR A 158 -6.96 4.92 7.94
C TYR A 158 -5.83 4.39 8.82
N LEU A 159 -5.96 4.50 10.14
CA LEU A 159 -4.93 4.04 11.07
C LEU A 159 -4.75 2.52 11.00
N GLU A 160 -5.84 1.75 10.88
CA GLU A 160 -5.80 0.31 10.67
C GLU A 160 -5.11 -0.05 9.35
N PHE A 161 -5.40 0.69 8.27
CA PHE A 161 -4.75 0.51 6.99
C PHE A 161 -3.25 0.78 7.09
N GLU A 162 -2.82 1.89 7.69
CA GLU A 162 -1.41 2.24 7.84
C GLU A 162 -0.66 1.21 8.70
N VAL A 163 -1.22 0.80 9.84
CA VAL A 163 -0.63 -0.25 10.69
C VAL A 163 -0.50 -1.56 9.91
N SER A 164 -1.53 -1.94 9.15
CA SER A 164 -1.49 -3.15 8.31
C SER A 164 -0.47 -3.02 7.19
N TRP A 165 -0.36 -1.84 6.58
CA TRP A 165 0.59 -1.55 5.50
C TRP A 165 2.02 -1.74 5.96
N GLU A 166 2.37 -1.15 7.12
CA GLU A 166 3.68 -1.29 7.74
C GLU A 166 3.97 -2.74 8.18
N THR A 167 2.95 -3.48 8.64
CA THR A 167 3.10 -4.87 9.07
C THR A 167 3.31 -5.84 7.90
N LEU A 168 2.61 -5.61 6.78
CA LEU A 168 2.54 -6.53 5.64
C LEU A 168 3.46 -6.14 4.48
N SER A 169 4.20 -5.03 4.62
CA SER A 169 5.20 -4.56 3.66
C SER A 169 6.60 -4.55 4.26
N PRO A 170 7.17 -5.73 4.58
CA PRO A 170 8.48 -5.80 5.20
C PRO A 170 9.55 -5.30 4.22
N LEU A 171 10.41 -4.41 4.71
CA LEU A 171 11.63 -4.06 4.00
C LEU A 171 12.60 -5.24 4.05
N PRO A 172 13.26 -5.58 2.92
CA PRO A 172 14.28 -6.61 2.94
C PRO A 172 15.43 -6.18 3.87
N PRO A 173 16.06 -7.11 4.60
CA PRO A 173 17.32 -6.86 5.29
C PRO A 173 18.31 -6.21 4.32
N ALA A 174 19.13 -5.29 4.82
CA ALA A 174 20.11 -4.52 4.04
C ALA A 174 21.09 -5.38 3.20
N LEU A 175 21.16 -6.69 3.47
CA LEU A 175 22.07 -7.64 2.82
C LEU A 175 21.38 -8.61 1.86
N LEU A 176 20.05 -8.58 1.75
CA LEU A 176 19.39 -9.39 0.72
C LEU A 176 19.45 -8.65 -0.62
N PRO A 177 19.83 -9.33 -1.72
CA PRO A 177 19.68 -8.76 -3.04
C PRO A 177 18.23 -8.31 -3.20
N LEU A 178 18.03 -7.09 -3.74
CA LEU A 178 16.72 -6.62 -4.19
C LEU A 178 16.05 -7.77 -4.95
N PRO A 179 14.72 -7.96 -4.84
CA PRO A 179 14.05 -8.97 -5.64
C PRO A 179 14.35 -8.68 -7.11
N PHE A 180 15.37 -9.34 -7.65
CA PHE A 180 15.77 -9.20 -9.02
C PHE A 180 14.55 -9.63 -9.82
N TRP A 181 14.07 -8.72 -10.66
CA TRP A 181 13.24 -9.13 -11.77
C TRP A 181 14.13 -10.03 -12.64
N PRO A 182 13.67 -11.21 -13.09
CA PRO A 182 14.46 -11.97 -14.05
C PRO A 182 14.68 -11.09 -15.29
N SER A 183 15.97 -10.94 -15.62
CA SER A 183 16.49 -10.14 -16.75
C SER A 183 16.02 -10.62 -18.12
#